data_AF-A0AAN6LME2-F1
#
_entry.id   AF-A0AAN6LME2-F1
#
_cell.length_a   1.000
_cell.length_b   1.000
_cell.length_c   1.000
_cell.angle_alpha   90.00
_cell.angle_beta   90.00
_cell.angle_gamma   90.00
#
_symmetry.space_group_name_H-M   'P 1'
#
loop_
_entity.id
_entity.type
_entity.pdbx_description
1 polymer ?
#
loop_
_entity_poly.entity_id
_entity_poly.type
_entity_poly.pdbx_seq_one_letter_code
_entity_poly.pdbx_strand_id
1 'polypeptide(L)'
;MASMPERPECPYGVKVEEALPDPLRPGTTYIRQFSLLAPSLVARDLATHPIARQIEWRHDVRNIDNDFKRNATIFQSRGKVYSGANMCGPCESGFGPFTSCVVGVTKDGRYGGMGACANCLWVRKGTECCQRASLEVFGHANKYLEGIGDDKQSPASPQEKTGSAPTPSTSSRSQSARAQDRTASPEASTPTVTLEYPPTSAPASGNRYMRIPENLDPNNVEEIRLAIVELDGIREQLIRRVELLEAVQRGGWE
;
A
#
# COMPACT_ATOMS: atom_id res chain seq x y z
N MET A 1 -3.68 -23.15 -26.55
CA MET A 1 -3.03 -22.43 -25.43
C MET A 1 -2.24 -21.29 -26.03
N ALA A 2 -2.45 -20.05 -25.56
CA ALA A 2 -1.63 -18.92 -26.02
C ALA A 2 -0.16 -19.19 -25.66
N SER A 3 0.75 -18.90 -26.59
CA SER A 3 2.19 -19.02 -26.32
C SER A 3 2.55 -18.12 -25.12
N MET A 4 3.31 -18.65 -24.16
CA MET A 4 3.76 -17.85 -23.03
C MET A 4 4.73 -16.77 -23.51
N PRO A 5 4.60 -15.54 -22.99
CA PRO A 5 5.52 -14.49 -23.37
C PRO A 5 6.94 -14.82 -22.92
N GLU A 6 7.91 -14.51 -23.79
CA GLU A 6 9.33 -14.54 -23.46
C GLU A 6 9.63 -13.49 -22.37
N ARG A 7 10.54 -13.85 -21.46
CA ARG A 7 10.97 -12.94 -20.41
C ARG A 7 12.23 -12.22 -20.84
N PRO A 8 12.34 -10.91 -20.57
CA PRO A 8 13.57 -10.19 -20.83
C PRO A 8 14.71 -10.79 -20.00
N GLU A 9 15.87 -10.94 -20.63
CA GLU A 9 17.10 -11.32 -19.97
C GLU A 9 18.00 -10.09 -19.88
N CYS A 10 17.98 -9.44 -18.72
CA CYS A 10 18.90 -8.34 -18.42
C CYS A 10 20.04 -8.87 -17.54
N PRO A 11 21.30 -8.95 -18.03
CA PRO A 11 22.43 -9.50 -17.27
C PRO A 11 22.65 -8.81 -15.91
N TYR A 12 22.43 -7.50 -15.88
CA TYR A 12 22.54 -6.65 -14.68
C TYR A 12 21.16 -6.32 -14.07
N GLY A 13 20.14 -7.08 -14.44
CA GLY A 13 18.78 -6.88 -13.96
C GLY A 13 18.54 -7.51 -12.59
N VAL A 14 17.50 -7.00 -11.94
CA VAL A 14 16.92 -7.53 -10.71
C VAL A 14 16.30 -8.89 -10.98
N LYS A 15 16.74 -9.92 -10.26
CA LYS A 15 16.14 -11.25 -10.34
C LYS A 15 14.73 -11.24 -9.78
N VAL A 16 13.81 -11.89 -10.49
CA VAL A 16 12.42 -12.09 -10.10
C VAL A 16 12.01 -13.51 -10.45
N GLU A 17 11.06 -14.03 -9.68
CA GLU A 17 10.52 -15.38 -9.85
C GLU A 17 9.02 -15.30 -10.04
N GLU A 18 8.48 -16.12 -10.94
CA GLU A 18 7.04 -16.28 -11.10
C GLU A 18 6.64 -17.74 -11.04
N ALA A 19 5.48 -17.99 -10.43
CA ALA A 19 4.85 -19.30 -10.37
C ALA A 19 3.90 -19.45 -11.57
N LEU A 20 4.11 -20.51 -12.36
CA LEU A 20 3.34 -20.80 -13.57
C LEU A 20 2.75 -22.21 -13.49
N PRO A 21 1.52 -22.44 -13.99
CA PRO A 21 0.98 -23.79 -14.12
C PRO A 21 1.89 -24.67 -15.00
N ASP A 22 2.21 -25.88 -14.55
CA ASP A 22 3.00 -26.85 -15.32
C ASP A 22 2.11 -27.51 -16.40
N PRO A 23 2.40 -27.30 -17.69
CA PRO A 23 1.59 -27.87 -18.77
C PRO A 23 1.72 -29.40 -18.86
N LEU A 24 2.78 -29.99 -18.32
CA LEU A 24 3.03 -31.43 -18.34
C LEU A 24 2.42 -32.14 -17.13
N ARG A 25 2.19 -31.41 -16.03
CA ARG A 25 1.71 -31.97 -14.76
C ARG A 25 0.58 -31.10 -14.19
N PRO A 26 -0.68 -31.35 -14.60
CA PRO A 26 -1.84 -30.61 -14.12
C PRO A 26 -1.89 -30.55 -12.59
N GLY A 27 -2.19 -29.37 -12.04
CA GLY A 27 -2.23 -29.13 -10.60
C GLY A 27 -0.87 -28.84 -9.95
N THR A 28 0.23 -28.93 -10.70
CA THR A 28 1.54 -28.49 -10.22
C THR A 28 1.93 -27.15 -10.83
N THR A 29 2.79 -26.42 -10.13
CA THR A 29 3.38 -25.17 -10.59
C THR A 29 4.88 -25.32 -10.76
N TYR A 30 5.45 -24.73 -11.80
CA TYR A 30 6.89 -24.57 -11.94
C TYR A 30 7.27 -23.09 -11.75
N ILE A 31 8.52 -22.86 -11.35
CA ILE A 31 9.05 -21.52 -11.10
C ILE A 31 9.89 -21.10 -12.30
N ARG A 32 9.55 -19.98 -12.92
CA ARG A 32 10.38 -19.34 -13.95
C ARG A 32 11.13 -18.16 -13.35
N GLN A 33 12.45 -18.17 -13.47
CA GLN A 33 13.31 -17.05 -13.06
C GLN A 33 13.69 -16.19 -14.26
N PHE A 34 13.73 -14.87 -14.06
CA PHE A 34 14.19 -13.92 -15.08
C PHE A 34 14.73 -12.64 -14.44
N SER A 35 15.27 -11.73 -15.25
CA SER A 35 15.90 -10.49 -14.77
C SER A 35 15.24 -9.25 -15.39
N LEU A 36 14.93 -8.25 -14.56
CA LEU A 36 14.33 -6.98 -14.99
C LEU A 36 15.22 -5.79 -14.66
N LEU A 37 15.28 -4.80 -15.55
CA LEU A 37 15.82 -3.49 -15.16
C LEU A 37 14.89 -2.82 -14.14
N ALA A 38 15.46 -2.16 -13.13
CA ALA A 38 14.76 -1.35 -12.15
C ALA A 38 14.77 0.14 -12.55
N PRO A 39 13.71 0.65 -13.19
CA PRO A 39 13.73 2.00 -13.73
C PRO A 39 13.64 3.06 -12.63
N SER A 40 12.80 2.86 -11.60
CA SER A 40 12.65 3.83 -10.50
C SER A 40 13.68 3.63 -9.38
N LEU A 41 14.01 4.72 -8.67
CA LEU A 41 14.90 4.67 -7.49
C LEU A 41 14.36 3.75 -6.40
N VAL A 42 13.05 3.75 -6.16
CA VAL A 42 12.43 2.85 -5.20
C VAL A 42 12.53 1.38 -5.65
N ALA A 43 12.36 1.09 -6.95
CA ALA A 43 12.57 -0.27 -7.45
C ALA A 43 14.04 -0.70 -7.33
N ARG A 44 15.01 0.20 -7.48
CA ARG A 44 16.43 -0.08 -7.28
C ARG A 44 16.75 -0.35 -5.81
N ASP A 45 16.19 0.44 -4.91
CA ASP A 45 16.32 0.21 -3.47
C ASP A 45 15.72 -1.16 -3.09
N LEU A 46 14.47 -1.41 -3.52
CA LEU A 46 13.82 -2.69 -3.32
C LEU A 46 14.63 -3.84 -3.93
N ALA A 47 15.31 -3.66 -5.05
CA ALA A 47 16.13 -4.70 -5.65
C ALA A 47 17.24 -5.24 -4.73
N THR A 48 17.69 -4.44 -3.75
CA THR A 48 18.66 -4.87 -2.73
C THR A 48 18.06 -5.83 -1.69
N HIS A 49 16.73 -5.95 -1.65
CA HIS A 49 16.03 -6.88 -0.77
C HIS A 49 15.97 -8.28 -1.37
N PRO A 50 16.01 -9.33 -0.53
CA PRO A 50 15.76 -10.70 -0.98
C PRO A 50 14.36 -10.80 -1.60
N ILE A 51 14.20 -11.73 -2.54
CA ILE A 51 12.91 -12.03 -3.15
C ILE A 51 11.98 -12.55 -2.04
N ALA A 52 10.94 -11.79 -1.72
CA ALA A 52 10.04 -12.10 -0.61
C ALA A 52 8.91 -13.04 -1.04
N ARG A 53 8.57 -13.04 -2.34
CA ARG A 53 7.52 -13.89 -2.91
C ARG A 53 7.69 -14.10 -4.41
N GLN A 54 7.15 -15.21 -4.88
CA GLN A 54 6.96 -15.48 -6.30
C GLN A 54 5.79 -14.65 -6.82
N ILE A 55 5.88 -14.23 -8.07
CA ILE A 55 4.79 -13.55 -8.77
C ILE A 55 3.73 -14.57 -9.14
N GLU A 56 2.53 -14.34 -8.63
CA GLU A 56 1.33 -15.09 -8.97
C GLU A 56 0.43 -14.23 -9.86
N TRP A 57 0.15 -14.75 -11.05
CA TRP A 57 -0.76 -14.12 -12.00
C TRP A 57 -2.20 -14.53 -11.69
N ARG A 58 -3.10 -13.54 -11.64
CA ARG A 58 -4.54 -13.77 -11.47
C ARG A 58 -5.15 -14.42 -12.71
N HIS A 59 -4.61 -14.10 -13.87
CA HIS A 59 -5.06 -14.57 -15.18
C HIS A 59 -3.83 -14.96 -16.01
N ASP A 60 -3.91 -14.81 -17.32
CA ASP A 60 -2.80 -15.07 -18.22
C ASP A 60 -1.54 -14.26 -17.86
N VAL A 61 -0.41 -14.93 -18.04
CA VAL A 61 0.94 -14.37 -17.92
C VAL A 61 1.06 -13.16 -18.87
N ARG A 62 1.37 -11.98 -18.33
CA ARG A 62 1.42 -10.74 -19.11
C ARG A 62 2.84 -10.36 -19.53
N ASN A 63 2.95 -9.68 -20.68
CA ASN A 63 4.18 -9.03 -21.14
C ASN A 63 4.61 -7.89 -20.21
N ILE A 64 5.92 -7.80 -19.95
CA ILE A 64 6.56 -6.75 -19.13
C ILE A 64 7.37 -5.84 -20.07
N ASP A 65 6.66 -5.00 -20.82
CA ASP A 65 7.20 -4.23 -21.95
C ASP A 65 7.55 -2.77 -21.60
N ASN A 66 7.19 -2.28 -20.41
CA ASN A 66 7.39 -0.89 -20.03
C ASN A 66 7.78 -0.72 -18.56
N ASP A 67 8.21 0.49 -18.21
CA ASP A 67 8.75 0.82 -16.89
C ASP A 67 7.75 0.63 -15.76
N PHE A 68 6.46 0.95 -15.98
CA PHE A 68 5.41 0.76 -14.97
C PHE A 68 5.24 -0.72 -14.65
N LYS A 69 5.19 -1.57 -15.67
CA LYS A 69 5.09 -3.03 -15.50
C LYS A 69 6.34 -3.60 -14.84
N ARG A 70 7.55 -3.11 -15.21
CA ARG A 70 8.81 -3.51 -14.55
C ARG A 70 8.82 -3.15 -13.07
N ASN A 71 8.50 -1.89 -12.73
CA ASN A 71 8.37 -1.46 -11.34
C ASN A 71 7.33 -2.28 -10.58
N ALA A 72 6.13 -2.45 -11.15
CA ALA A 72 5.06 -3.23 -10.53
C ALA A 72 5.48 -4.68 -10.26
N THR A 73 6.23 -5.30 -11.18
CA THR A 73 6.76 -6.65 -11.00
C THR A 73 7.78 -6.72 -9.87
N ILE A 74 8.70 -5.75 -9.79
CA ILE A 74 9.66 -5.67 -8.68
C ILE A 74 8.94 -5.45 -7.35
N PHE A 75 7.95 -4.55 -7.32
CA PHE A 75 7.15 -4.29 -6.11
C PHE A 75 6.39 -5.54 -5.70
N GLN A 76 5.76 -6.25 -6.63
CA GLN A 76 5.08 -7.49 -6.36
C GLN A 76 6.01 -8.52 -5.69
N SER A 77 7.24 -8.67 -6.17
CA SER A 77 8.19 -9.65 -5.63
C SER A 77 8.75 -9.33 -4.23
N ARG A 78 8.75 -8.05 -3.81
CA ARG A 78 9.54 -7.59 -2.64
C ARG A 78 8.84 -6.61 -1.71
N GLY A 79 7.74 -6.00 -2.15
CA GLY A 79 7.00 -5.00 -1.41
C GLY A 79 6.16 -5.59 -0.27
N LYS A 80 5.45 -4.71 0.44
CA LYS A 80 4.56 -5.03 1.56
C LYS A 80 3.20 -5.50 1.05
N VAL A 81 2.72 -6.64 1.54
CA VAL A 81 1.41 -7.22 1.19
C VAL A 81 0.31 -6.60 2.04
N TYR A 82 -0.82 -6.36 1.39
CA TYR A 82 -2.08 -5.96 1.99
C TYR A 82 -3.14 -7.01 1.66
N SER A 83 -3.91 -7.43 2.66
CA SER A 83 -4.90 -8.51 2.58
C SER A 83 -6.20 -8.16 3.31
N GLY A 84 -7.31 -8.78 2.90
CA GLY A 84 -8.63 -8.51 3.47
C GLY A 84 -9.02 -7.04 3.30
N ALA A 85 -9.64 -6.46 4.34
CA ALA A 85 -10.08 -5.05 4.36
C ALA A 85 -8.95 -4.01 4.19
N ASN A 86 -7.68 -4.43 4.22
CA ASN A 86 -6.54 -3.55 3.99
C ASN A 86 -6.15 -3.47 2.51
N MET A 87 -6.77 -4.25 1.61
CA MET A 87 -6.51 -4.18 0.18
C MET A 87 -7.04 -2.88 -0.43
N CYS A 88 -6.53 -2.46 -1.58
CA CYS A 88 -7.20 -1.39 -2.31
C CYS A 88 -8.53 -1.88 -2.91
N GLY A 89 -9.54 -1.01 -3.00
CA GLY A 89 -10.83 -1.35 -3.59
C GLY A 89 -10.73 -2.01 -4.97
N PRO A 90 -9.85 -1.55 -5.89
CA PRO A 90 -9.59 -2.26 -7.13
C PRO A 90 -9.08 -3.70 -6.93
N CYS A 91 -8.13 -3.94 -6.03
CA CYS A 91 -7.61 -5.29 -5.79
C CYS A 91 -8.64 -6.20 -5.12
N GLU A 92 -9.48 -5.68 -4.22
CA GLU A 92 -10.60 -6.44 -3.63
C GLU A 92 -11.60 -6.86 -4.71
N SER A 93 -11.88 -5.96 -5.64
CA SER A 93 -12.73 -6.22 -6.81
C SER A 93 -12.04 -7.07 -7.89
N GLY A 94 -10.80 -7.49 -7.64
CA GLY A 94 -10.02 -8.36 -8.49
C GLY A 94 -9.40 -7.71 -9.73
N PHE A 95 -9.20 -6.39 -9.72
CA PHE A 95 -8.50 -5.68 -10.78
C PHE A 95 -6.98 -5.83 -10.69
N GLY A 96 -6.36 -5.91 -11.87
CA GLY A 96 -4.92 -6.00 -12.05
C GLY A 96 -4.44 -7.42 -12.33
N PRO A 97 -3.18 -7.57 -12.74
CA PRO A 97 -2.64 -8.85 -13.19
C PRO A 97 -2.27 -9.80 -12.04
N PHE A 98 -2.05 -9.31 -10.83
CA PHE A 98 -1.54 -10.09 -9.70
C PHE A 98 -2.67 -10.49 -8.73
N THR A 99 -2.48 -11.63 -8.08
CA THR A 99 -3.41 -12.14 -7.06
C THR A 99 -3.46 -11.26 -5.81
N SER A 100 -2.31 -10.73 -5.38
CA SER A 100 -2.17 -9.96 -4.13
C SER A 100 -2.06 -8.44 -4.35
N CYS A 101 -2.50 -7.65 -3.35
CA CYS A 101 -2.27 -6.21 -3.31
C CYS A 101 -0.92 -5.91 -2.62
N VAL A 102 0.09 -5.44 -3.37
CA VAL A 102 1.45 -5.20 -2.84
C VAL A 102 1.89 -3.77 -3.10
N VAL A 103 2.44 -3.09 -2.09
CA VAL A 103 2.98 -1.73 -2.21
C VAL A 103 4.50 -1.76 -2.07
N GLY A 104 5.22 -1.06 -2.95
CA GLY A 104 6.67 -0.92 -2.84
C GLY A 104 7.04 0.10 -1.76
N VAL A 105 7.72 -0.34 -0.70
CA VAL A 105 8.16 0.51 0.41
C VAL A 105 9.65 0.24 0.67
N THR A 106 10.48 1.29 0.63
CA THR A 106 11.92 1.19 0.93
C THR A 106 12.15 0.96 2.41
N LYS A 107 13.39 0.60 2.82
CA LYS A 107 13.76 0.51 4.24
C LYS A 107 13.50 1.81 5.00
N ASP A 108 13.75 2.94 4.36
CA ASP A 108 13.53 4.28 4.93
C ASP A 108 12.04 4.70 4.93
N GLY A 109 11.10 3.81 4.63
CA GLY A 109 9.67 4.11 4.60
C GLY A 109 9.21 4.94 3.39
N ARG A 110 10.03 5.11 2.34
CA ARG A 110 9.62 5.81 1.12
C ARG A 110 8.77 4.89 0.25
N TYR A 111 7.69 5.46 -0.28
CA TYR A 111 6.73 4.73 -1.10
C TYR A 111 7.04 4.87 -2.59
N GLY A 112 7.06 3.74 -3.29
CA GLY A 112 7.15 3.68 -4.74
C GLY A 112 5.82 3.96 -5.42
N GLY A 113 5.84 4.48 -6.65
CA GLY A 113 4.62 4.68 -7.44
C GLY A 113 3.58 5.60 -6.77
N MET A 114 4.03 6.57 -5.97
CA MET A 114 3.17 7.45 -5.17
C MET A 114 2.26 6.68 -4.18
N GLY A 115 2.74 5.55 -3.65
CA GLY A 115 1.97 4.71 -2.73
C GLY A 115 0.97 3.77 -3.39
N ALA A 116 0.89 3.76 -4.73
CA ALA A 116 0.04 2.82 -5.44
C ALA A 116 0.53 1.38 -5.27
N CYS A 117 -0.41 0.43 -5.18
CA CYS A 117 -0.07 -0.98 -5.22
C CYS A 117 0.36 -1.41 -6.64
N ALA A 118 1.06 -2.55 -6.74
CA ALA A 118 1.59 -3.11 -7.97
C ALA A 118 0.51 -3.30 -9.06
N ASN A 119 -0.69 -3.74 -8.68
CA ASN A 119 -1.81 -3.90 -9.61
C ASN A 119 -2.28 -2.56 -10.22
N CYS A 120 -2.46 -1.53 -9.39
CA CYS A 120 -2.84 -0.20 -9.86
C CYS A 120 -1.72 0.48 -10.66
N LEU A 121 -0.46 0.29 -10.23
CA LEU A 121 0.71 0.79 -10.95
C LEU A 121 0.82 0.16 -12.33
N TRP A 122 0.58 -1.15 -12.45
CA TRP A 122 0.63 -1.89 -13.71
C TRP A 122 -0.29 -1.31 -14.78
N VAL A 123 -1.53 -0.95 -14.40
CA VAL A 123 -2.54 -0.39 -15.32
C VAL A 123 -2.46 1.14 -15.45
N ARG A 124 -1.40 1.77 -14.91
CA ARG A 124 -1.21 3.23 -14.88
C ARG A 124 -2.35 4.01 -14.18
N LYS A 125 -3.05 3.37 -13.24
CA LYS A 125 -4.09 3.98 -12.40
C LYS A 125 -3.61 4.17 -10.97
N GLY A 126 -2.35 4.56 -10.81
CA GLY A 126 -1.74 4.74 -9.48
C GLY A 126 -2.43 5.84 -8.66
N THR A 127 -2.95 6.86 -9.32
CA THR A 127 -3.69 7.97 -8.69
C THR A 127 -5.07 7.56 -8.14
N GLU A 128 -5.70 6.55 -8.73
CA GLU A 128 -6.99 6.00 -8.28
C GLU A 128 -6.81 4.96 -7.15
N CYS A 129 -5.57 4.63 -6.78
CA CYS A 129 -5.29 3.62 -5.77
C CYS A 129 -5.56 4.18 -4.36
N CYS A 130 -6.56 3.65 -3.65
CA CYS A 130 -6.88 4.12 -2.30
C CYS A 130 -5.78 3.84 -1.25
N GLN A 131 -4.76 3.03 -1.56
CA GLN A 131 -3.57 2.91 -0.70
C GLN A 131 -2.75 4.19 -0.65
N ARG A 132 -2.87 5.05 -1.67
CA ARG A 132 -2.27 6.37 -1.68
C ARG A 132 -2.84 7.26 -0.58
N ALA A 133 -4.15 7.19 -0.34
CA ALA A 133 -4.84 8.05 0.62
C ALA A 133 -4.43 7.77 2.08
N SER A 134 -4.07 6.52 2.39
CA SER A 134 -3.58 6.17 3.73
C SER A 134 -2.23 6.81 4.08
N LEU A 135 -1.50 7.33 3.09
CA LEU A 135 -0.17 7.92 3.27
C LEU A 135 -0.19 9.42 3.48
N GLU A 136 -1.24 10.10 3.04
CA GLU A 136 -1.43 11.53 3.30
C GLU A 136 -1.64 11.81 4.79
N VAL A 137 -2.10 10.80 5.55
CA VAL A 137 -2.18 10.84 7.03
C VAL A 137 -0.81 10.87 7.71
N PHE A 138 0.27 10.44 7.03
CA PHE A 138 1.62 10.37 7.58
C PHE A 138 2.57 11.47 7.04
N GLY A 139 2.04 12.57 6.48
CA GLY A 139 2.81 13.81 6.25
C GLY A 139 3.93 13.78 5.20
N HIS A 140 4.21 12.64 4.56
CA HIS A 140 5.27 12.51 3.55
C HIS A 140 4.75 12.66 2.11
N ALA A 141 4.01 13.74 1.83
CA ALA A 141 3.67 14.11 0.46
C ALA A 141 4.94 14.57 -0.28
N ASN A 142 5.58 13.64 -0.98
CA ASN A 142 6.86 13.84 -1.64
C ASN A 142 6.72 14.73 -2.89
N LYS A 143 7.56 15.76 -2.97
CA LYS A 143 7.69 16.79 -4.02
C LYS A 143 8.24 16.25 -5.36
N TYR A 144 8.00 14.99 -5.71
CA TYR A 144 8.63 14.26 -6.83
C TYR A 144 7.77 14.18 -8.10
N LEU A 145 6.95 15.20 -8.35
CA LEU A 145 6.06 15.26 -9.51
C LEU A 145 6.73 15.82 -10.78
N GLU A 146 7.99 16.26 -10.72
CA GLU A 146 8.61 17.01 -11.83
C GLU A 146 9.58 16.20 -12.71
N GLY A 147 9.72 14.88 -12.52
CA GLY A 147 10.76 14.09 -13.18
C GLY A 147 10.33 13.13 -14.30
N ILE A 148 9.04 12.86 -14.47
CA ILE A 148 8.56 12.00 -15.56
C ILE A 148 8.11 12.93 -16.69
N GLY A 149 9.09 13.36 -17.49
CA GLY A 149 8.83 14.08 -18.72
C GLY A 149 7.86 13.29 -19.58
N ASP A 150 6.79 13.96 -19.99
CA ASP A 150 5.99 13.55 -21.14
C ASP A 150 6.91 13.49 -22.36
N ASP A 151 7.45 12.31 -22.65
CA ASP A 151 8.08 12.01 -23.94
C ASP A 151 6.98 12.09 -25.01
N LYS A 152 6.82 13.29 -25.54
CA LYS A 152 6.11 13.55 -26.78
C LYS A 152 6.86 12.85 -27.92
N GLN A 153 6.04 12.23 -28.78
CA GLN A 153 6.19 12.15 -30.24
C GLN A 153 6.76 10.85 -30.82
N SER A 154 5.90 9.82 -30.86
CA SER A 154 5.90 8.88 -31.99
C SER A 154 5.19 9.52 -33.20
N PRO A 155 5.70 9.31 -34.42
CA PRO A 155 5.17 9.92 -35.64
C PRO A 155 3.85 9.29 -36.08
N ALA A 156 3.03 10.13 -36.71
CA ALA A 156 1.71 9.81 -37.23
C ALA A 156 1.76 8.74 -38.34
N SER A 157 0.95 7.69 -38.18
CA SER A 157 0.49 6.86 -39.29
C SER A 157 -0.88 7.35 -39.77
N PRO A 158 -1.18 7.34 -41.08
CA PRO A 158 -2.39 7.92 -41.64
C PRO A 158 -3.62 7.04 -41.34
N GLN A 159 -4.70 7.65 -40.84
CA GLN A 159 -6.01 7.02 -40.73
C GLN A 159 -6.83 7.24 -42.01
N GLU A 160 -7.28 6.13 -42.60
CA GLU A 160 -8.32 6.11 -43.62
C GLU A 160 -9.70 6.39 -43.01
N LYS A 161 -10.48 7.21 -43.73
CA LYS A 161 -11.85 7.63 -43.43
C LYS A 161 -12.86 6.58 -43.88
N THR A 162 -13.75 6.16 -42.98
CA THR A 162 -15.17 5.82 -43.19
C THR A 162 -15.77 5.68 -41.78
N GLY A 163 -17.00 5.99 -41.42
CA GLY A 163 -18.24 6.46 -42.03
C GLY A 163 -19.29 6.39 -40.91
N SER A 164 -20.14 7.41 -40.81
CA SER A 164 -21.00 7.72 -39.65
C SER A 164 -22.22 6.80 -39.46
N ALA A 165 -22.66 6.62 -38.20
CA ALA A 165 -24.07 6.46 -37.83
C ALA A 165 -24.31 6.77 -36.32
N PRO A 166 -25.49 7.30 -35.92
CA PRO A 166 -25.75 7.87 -34.61
C PRO A 166 -26.34 6.85 -33.61
N THR A 167 -26.10 7.06 -32.31
CA THR A 167 -26.82 6.35 -31.23
C THR A 167 -27.65 7.32 -30.40
N PRO A 168 -28.89 6.96 -30.01
CA PRO A 168 -29.81 7.84 -29.31
C PRO A 168 -29.61 7.82 -27.79
N SER A 169 -29.78 9.01 -27.22
CA SER A 169 -29.84 9.32 -25.79
C SER A 169 -30.98 8.58 -25.08
N THR A 170 -30.71 8.00 -23.92
CA THR A 170 -31.74 7.56 -22.97
C THR A 170 -31.50 8.21 -21.61
N SER A 171 -32.44 9.08 -21.26
CA SER A 171 -32.68 9.70 -19.95
C SER A 171 -33.50 8.74 -19.08
N SER A 172 -33.21 8.68 -17.77
CA SER A 172 -34.10 8.29 -16.65
C SER A 172 -33.26 8.40 -15.35
N ARG A 173 -33.24 9.50 -14.60
CA ARG A 173 -34.25 9.98 -13.63
C ARG A 173 -34.87 8.86 -12.78
N SER A 174 -34.40 8.74 -11.54
CA SER A 174 -35.21 8.29 -10.39
C SER A 174 -34.60 8.82 -9.10
N GLN A 175 -35.24 9.85 -8.56
CA GLN A 175 -35.13 10.27 -7.17
C GLN A 175 -35.95 9.28 -6.33
N SER A 176 -35.42 8.86 -5.18
CA SER A 176 -36.28 8.45 -4.07
C SER A 176 -35.67 8.91 -2.75
N ALA A 177 -36.46 9.71 -2.08
CA ALA A 177 -36.30 10.17 -0.71
C ALA A 177 -37.10 9.26 0.25
N ARG A 178 -36.92 9.50 1.55
CA ARG A 178 -37.57 8.91 2.74
C ARG A 178 -36.94 7.59 3.23
N ALA A 179 -36.80 7.33 4.52
CA ALA A 179 -37.39 7.94 5.71
C ALA A 179 -36.42 7.88 6.90
N GLN A 180 -36.50 8.90 7.75
CA GLN A 180 -36.10 8.81 9.15
C GLN A 180 -37.01 7.80 9.85
N ASP A 181 -36.46 6.94 10.70
CA ASP A 181 -37.24 6.44 11.82
C ASP A 181 -36.39 6.45 13.10
N ARG A 182 -36.96 7.12 14.10
CA ARG A 182 -36.44 7.26 15.46
C ARG A 182 -37.12 6.16 16.26
N THR A 183 -36.35 5.27 16.88
CA THR A 183 -36.90 4.41 17.92
C THR A 183 -36.02 4.53 19.16
N ALA A 184 -36.56 5.27 20.13
CA ALA A 184 -36.10 5.27 21.52
C ALA A 184 -36.58 3.98 22.21
N SER A 185 -35.74 3.39 23.04
CA SER A 185 -36.12 2.35 24.01
C SER A 185 -35.05 2.21 25.10
N PRO A 186 -35.40 1.68 26.28
CA PRO A 186 -35.25 2.41 27.52
C PRO A 186 -34.10 1.92 28.41
N GLU A 187 -33.78 2.79 29.37
CA GLU A 187 -32.90 2.58 30.51
C GLU A 187 -33.24 1.28 31.27
N ALA A 188 -32.22 0.47 31.52
CA ALA A 188 -32.24 -0.60 32.51
C ALA A 188 -31.14 -0.31 33.53
N SER A 189 -31.58 0.17 34.70
CA SER A 189 -30.76 0.41 35.89
C SER A 189 -30.14 -0.87 36.41
N THR A 190 -28.82 -0.88 36.55
CA THR A 190 -28.08 -1.91 37.28
C THR A 190 -27.65 -1.39 38.67
N PRO A 191 -27.69 -2.24 39.71
CA PRO A 191 -27.34 -1.84 41.07
C PRO A 191 -25.84 -1.62 41.22
N THR A 192 -25.47 -0.45 41.75
CA THR A 192 -24.11 -0.11 42.15
C THR A 192 -23.79 -0.77 43.49
N VAL A 193 -22.79 -1.65 43.50
CA VAL A 193 -22.19 -2.21 44.73
C VAL A 193 -21.06 -1.28 45.16
N THR A 194 -21.26 -0.55 46.25
CA THR A 194 -20.24 0.32 46.86
C THR A 194 -19.30 -0.54 47.72
N LEU A 195 -18.07 -0.75 47.26
CA LEU A 195 -16.98 -1.30 48.07
C LEU A 195 -16.17 -0.13 48.63
N GLU A 196 -16.28 0.11 49.93
CA GLU A 196 -15.41 1.04 50.65
C GLU A 196 -13.99 0.45 50.75
N TYR A 197 -13.02 1.10 50.10
CA TYR A 197 -11.61 0.83 50.28
C TYR A 197 -10.99 1.90 51.21
N PRO A 198 -10.03 1.51 52.08
CA PRO A 198 -9.39 2.43 53.01
C PRO A 198 -8.54 3.47 52.27
N PRO A 199 -8.37 4.68 52.85
CA PRO A 199 -7.64 5.79 52.24
C PRO A 199 -6.16 5.44 52.14
N THR A 200 -5.74 4.94 50.98
CA THR A 200 -4.34 4.79 50.63
C THR A 200 -3.90 6.09 49.99
N SER A 201 -3.08 6.87 50.70
CA SER A 201 -2.39 8.04 50.18
C SER A 201 -1.44 7.64 49.05
N ALA A 202 -1.95 7.63 47.82
CA ALA A 202 -1.17 7.45 46.60
C ALA A 202 -0.72 8.82 46.07
N PRO A 203 0.54 8.96 45.58
CA PRO A 203 0.97 10.15 44.87
C PRO A 203 0.19 10.24 43.56
N ALA A 204 -0.20 11.46 43.17
CA ALA A 204 -0.91 11.76 41.94
C ALA A 204 -0.13 11.25 40.70
N SER A 205 -0.37 10.01 40.30
CA SER A 205 0.06 9.46 39.01
C SER A 205 -0.91 9.96 37.95
N GLY A 206 -0.81 11.25 37.66
CA GLY A 206 -1.40 11.81 36.45
C GLY A 206 -0.80 11.08 35.26
N ASN A 207 -1.68 10.49 34.45
CA ASN A 207 -1.40 9.94 33.14
C ASN A 207 -0.51 10.90 32.33
N ARG A 208 0.82 10.69 32.36
CA ARG A 208 1.79 11.36 31.49
C ARG A 208 1.80 10.72 30.09
N TYR A 209 0.63 10.42 29.56
CA TYR A 209 0.52 10.05 28.15
C TYR A 209 0.62 11.34 27.34
N MET A 210 1.78 11.53 26.72
CA MET A 210 2.09 12.46 25.63
C MET A 210 1.25 13.74 25.63
N ARG A 211 1.73 14.78 26.32
CA ARG A 211 1.24 16.14 26.03
C ARG A 211 1.78 16.52 24.66
N ILE A 212 0.96 16.36 23.62
CA ILE A 212 1.10 17.17 22.41
C ILE A 212 1.14 18.62 22.92
N PRO A 213 2.20 19.41 22.62
CA PRO A 213 2.27 20.79 23.06
C PRO A 213 0.95 21.49 22.73
N GLU A 214 0.24 21.98 23.76
CA GLU A 214 -1.09 22.60 23.61
C GLU A 214 -1.06 23.85 22.70
N ASN A 215 0.16 24.30 22.34
CA ASN A 215 0.43 25.50 21.56
C ASN A 215 1.05 25.23 20.18
N LEU A 216 0.93 24.01 19.62
CA LEU A 216 1.35 23.75 18.24
C LEU A 216 0.47 24.59 17.29
N ASP A 217 1.05 25.57 16.59
CA ASP A 217 0.31 26.31 15.56
C ASP A 217 0.12 25.41 14.33
N PRO A 218 -1.12 25.03 13.97
CA PRO A 218 -1.37 24.17 12.82
C PRO A 218 -0.94 24.79 11.48
N ASN A 219 -0.65 26.10 11.44
CA ASN A 219 -0.20 26.80 10.25
C ASN A 219 1.33 26.97 10.20
N ASN A 220 2.07 26.60 11.25
CA ASN A 220 3.52 26.70 11.29
C ASN A 220 4.18 25.37 10.91
N VAL A 221 4.57 25.25 9.64
CA VAL A 221 5.18 24.02 9.09
C VAL A 221 6.47 23.61 9.81
N GLU A 222 7.27 24.57 10.30
CA GLU A 222 8.53 24.24 10.98
C GLU A 222 8.30 23.70 12.41
N GLU A 223 7.28 24.22 13.12
CA GLU A 223 6.87 23.64 14.41
C GLU A 223 6.35 22.21 14.26
N ILE A 224 5.55 21.95 13.21
CA ILE A 224 5.08 20.60 12.89
C ILE A 224 6.26 19.67 12.60
N ARG A 225 7.27 20.12 11.84
CA ARG A 225 8.48 19.33 11.57
C ARG A 225 9.27 19.03 12.83
N LEU A 226 9.45 20.01 13.72
CA LEU A 226 10.14 19.81 14.99
C LEU A 226 9.39 18.79 15.87
N ALA A 227 8.07 18.87 15.93
CA ALA A 227 7.24 17.91 16.67
C ALA A 227 7.38 16.48 16.13
N ILE A 228 7.49 16.30 14.81
CA ILE A 228 7.73 14.98 14.20
C ILE A 228 9.08 14.41 14.65
N VAL A 229 10.15 15.21 14.63
CA VAL A 229 11.48 14.78 15.08
C VAL A 229 11.46 14.36 16.56
N GLU A 230 10.74 15.09 17.40
CA GLU A 230 10.58 14.74 18.81
C GLU A 230 9.82 13.42 19.00
N LEU A 231 8.73 13.21 18.25
CA LEU A 231 7.95 11.97 18.28
C LEU A 231 8.77 10.76 17.81
N ASP A 232 9.61 10.92 16.79
CA ASP A 232 10.53 9.88 16.34
C ASP A 232 11.56 9.51 17.42
N GLY A 233 12.10 10.51 18.12
CA GLY A 233 12.99 10.29 19.27
C GLY A 233 12.32 9.48 20.40
N ILE A 234 11.05 9.77 20.69
CA ILE A 234 10.27 9.03 21.69
C ILE A 234 10.01 7.59 21.21
N ARG A 235 9.68 7.41 19.92
CA ARG A 235 9.48 6.08 19.32
C ARG A 235 10.72 5.20 19.48
N GLU A 236 11.91 5.74 19.23
CA GLU A 236 13.17 5.00 19.44
C GLU A 236 13.40 4.62 20.91
N GLN A 237 13.10 5.52 21.86
CA GLN A 237 13.21 5.22 23.28
C GLN A 237 12.28 4.07 23.70
N LEU A 238 11.04 4.07 23.20
CA LEU A 238 10.07 3.00 23.48
C LEU A 238 10.53 1.66 22.90
N ILE A 239 11.08 1.64 21.69
CA ILE A 239 11.65 0.42 21.09
C ILE A 239 12.76 -0.15 21.98
N ARG A 240 13.72 0.67 22.41
CA ARG A 240 14.78 0.23 23.33
C ARG A 240 14.24 -0.29 24.65
N ARG A 241 13.17 0.33 25.17
CA ARG A 241 12.50 -0.12 26.41
C ARG A 241 11.87 -1.49 26.23
N VAL A 242 11.22 -1.75 25.08
CA VAL A 242 10.65 -3.06 24.73
C VAL A 242 11.74 -4.11 24.64
N GLU A 243 12.84 -3.83 23.92
CA GLU A 243 13.98 -4.76 23.81
C GLU A 243 14.56 -5.13 25.18
N LEU A 244 14.69 -4.15 26.08
CA LEU A 244 15.16 -4.38 27.45
C LEU A 244 14.17 -5.23 28.27
N LEU A 245 12.87 -4.97 28.15
CA LEU A 245 11.85 -5.76 28.84
C LEU A 245 11.81 -7.20 28.33
N GLU A 246 11.93 -7.41 27.02
CA GLU A 246 12.03 -8.74 26.44
C GLU A 246 13.30 -9.47 26.88
N ALA A 247 14.43 -8.78 26.99
CA ALA A 247 15.68 -9.36 27.50
C ALA A 247 15.53 -9.84 28.95
N VAL A 248 14.91 -9.03 29.82
CA VAL A 248 14.59 -9.42 31.21
C VAL A 248 13.61 -10.59 31.26
N GLN A 249 12.64 -10.64 30.36
CA GLN A 249 11.67 -11.74 30.29
C GLN A 249 12.31 -13.05 29.80
N ARG A 250 13.27 -12.97 28.87
CA ARG A 250 14.01 -14.14 28.35
C ARG A 250 15.06 -14.65 29.32
N GLY A 251 15.77 -13.77 30.02
CA GLY A 251 16.77 -14.15 31.04
C GLY A 251 16.12 -14.48 32.37
N GLY A 252 15.13 -15.39 32.36
CA GLY A 252 14.29 -15.77 33.50
C GLY A 252 15.01 -15.65 34.84
N TRP A 253 14.36 -14.97 35.78
CA TRP A 253 14.86 -14.73 37.13
C TRP A 253 15.09 -16.08 37.84
N GLU A 254 16.26 -16.68 37.64
CA GLU A 254 16.85 -17.71 38.50
C GLU A 254 17.74 -17.06 39.56
#